data_AF-A0A7X1GRQ9-F1
#
_entry.id   AF-A0A7X1GRQ9-F1
#
_cell.length_a   1.000
_cell.length_b   1.000
_cell.length_c   1.000
_cell.angle_alpha   90.00
_cell.angle_beta   90.00
_cell.angle_gamma   90.00
#
_symmetry.space_group_name_H-M   'P 1'
#
loop_
_entity.id
_entity.type
_entity.pdbx_description
1 polymer ?
#
loop_
_entity_poly.entity_id
_entity_poly.type
_entity_poly.pdbx_seq_one_letter_code
_entity_poly.pdbx_strand_id
1 'polypeptide(L)'
;MNLSFEENPMVWVVVQTVDGVEQFVGQHSADLDIMFIPFFKDKEEAQQGLSLIRRAKGSRYEVQAVHIQDLAEDAAQHGFLLFQTDADGQVLDKIDPHTIA
;
A
#
# COMPACT_ATOMS: atom_id res chain seq x y z
N MET A 1 12.88 -3.30 -12.27
CA MET A 1 13.81 -3.84 -11.25
C MET A 1 12.97 -4.86 -10.49
N ASN A 2 13.17 -6.17 -10.70
CA ASN A 2 12.39 -7.19 -9.98
C ASN A 2 12.74 -7.06 -8.50
N LEU A 3 11.76 -6.73 -7.67
CA LEU A 3 11.87 -6.90 -6.24
C LEU A 3 11.97 -8.41 -5.98
N SER A 4 13.09 -8.88 -5.45
CA SER A 4 13.20 -10.24 -4.95
C SER A 4 12.44 -10.31 -3.62
N PHE A 5 11.14 -10.65 -3.68
CA PHE A 5 10.28 -10.78 -2.49
C PHE A 5 10.77 -11.87 -1.51
N GLU A 6 11.66 -12.76 -1.96
CA GLU A 6 12.39 -13.74 -1.15
C GLU A 6 13.17 -13.10 -0.01
N GLU A 7 13.63 -11.85 -0.15
CA GLU A 7 14.39 -11.13 0.89
C GLU A 7 13.50 -10.38 1.88
N ASN A 8 12.17 -10.45 1.72
CA ASN A 8 11.18 -9.72 2.51
C ASN A 8 11.55 -8.22 2.72
N PRO A 9 11.78 -7.45 1.65
CA PRO A 9 12.22 -6.06 1.77
C PRO A 9 11.20 -5.21 2.52
N MET A 10 11.71 -4.18 3.21
CA MET A 10 10.86 -3.14 3.77
C MET A 10 10.30 -2.26 2.65
N VAL A 11 9.00 -2.07 2.67
CA VAL A 11 8.26 -1.17 1.79
C VAL A 11 7.55 -0.12 2.62
N TRP A 12 7.20 0.99 1.99
CA TRP A 12 6.50 2.07 2.63
C TRP A 12 5.02 2.03 2.24
N VAL A 13 4.15 2.05 3.23
CA VAL A 13 2.70 2.02 3.03
C VAL A 13 2.05 3.18 3.76
N VAL A 14 0.85 3.55 3.31
CA VAL A 14 0.02 4.51 4.01
C VAL A 14 -0.92 3.76 4.93
N VAL A 15 -0.89 4.14 6.21
CA VAL A 15 -1.84 3.71 7.22
C VAL A 15 -2.76 4.87 7.59
N GLN A 16 -4.02 4.55 7.84
CA GLN A 16 -4.97 5.47 8.46
C GLN A 16 -5.23 5.04 9.89
N THR A 17 -5.31 6.00 10.81
CA THR A 17 -5.77 5.79 12.17
C THR A 17 -7.16 6.40 12.32
N VAL A 18 -8.14 5.55 12.64
CA VAL A 18 -9.52 5.93 12.90
C VAL A 18 -9.90 5.41 14.29
N ASP A 19 -10.34 6.30 15.18
CA ASP A 19 -10.68 5.96 16.57
C ASP A 19 -9.57 5.17 17.32
N GLY A 20 -8.31 5.42 16.98
CA GLY A 20 -7.14 4.76 17.57
C GLY A 20 -6.80 3.40 16.97
N VAL A 21 -7.53 2.95 15.94
CA VAL A 21 -7.25 1.72 15.20
C VAL A 21 -6.50 2.06 13.91
N GLU A 22 -5.32 1.47 13.74
CA GLU A 22 -4.50 1.60 12.52
C GLU A 22 -4.95 0.58 11.48
N GLN A 23 -5.10 1.02 10.24
CA GLN A 23 -5.50 0.18 9.12
C GLN A 23 -4.76 0.61 7.85
N PHE A 24 -4.41 -0.33 6.98
CA PHE A 24 -3.84 0.00 5.68
C PHE A 24 -4.86 0.74 4.80
N VAL A 25 -4.39 1.72 4.05
CA VAL A 25 -5.24 2.50 3.15
C VAL A 25 -5.36 1.79 1.80
N GLY A 26 -6.42 1.00 1.64
CA GLY A 26 -6.81 0.46 0.34
C GLY A 26 -7.42 1.52 -0.58
N GLN A 27 -7.14 1.39 -1.88
CA GLN A 27 -7.68 2.20 -2.96
C GLN A 27 -8.53 1.31 -3.88
N HIS A 28 -9.55 1.91 -4.48
CA HIS A 28 -10.39 1.23 -5.47
C HIS A 28 -10.05 1.74 -6.88
N SER A 29 -9.63 0.85 -7.77
CA SER A 29 -9.43 1.19 -9.17
C SER A 29 -10.76 1.01 -9.91
N ALA A 30 -11.44 2.11 -10.23
CA ALA A 30 -12.68 2.05 -10.99
C ALA A 30 -12.50 1.51 -12.42
N ASP A 31 -11.30 1.61 -12.99
CA ASP A 31 -10.97 1.09 -14.32
C ASP A 31 -10.92 -0.45 -14.35
N LEU A 32 -10.44 -1.05 -13.25
CA LEU A 32 -10.18 -2.47 -13.16
C LEU A 32 -11.16 -3.21 -12.25
N ASP A 33 -12.05 -2.49 -11.57
CA ASP A 33 -13.01 -3.00 -10.56
C ASP A 33 -12.34 -3.87 -9.49
N ILE A 34 -11.17 -3.42 -9.02
CA ILE A 34 -10.36 -4.12 -8.02
C ILE A 34 -9.99 -3.20 -6.86
N MET A 35 -9.83 -3.82 -5.70
CA MET A 35 -9.29 -3.19 -4.51
C MET A 35 -7.80 -3.51 -4.42
N PHE A 36 -6.99 -2.49 -4.15
CA PHE A 36 -5.54 -2.66 -4.01
C PHE A 36 -4.99 -1.76 -2.90
N ILE A 37 -3.90 -2.17 -2.28
CA ILE A 37 -3.14 -1.35 -1.33
C ILE A 37 -1.91 -0.81 -2.07
N PRO A 38 -1.78 0.53 -2.21
CA PRO A 38 -0.58 1.13 -2.76
C PRO A 38 0.57 1.02 -1.77
N PHE A 39 1.72 0.53 -2.25
CA PHE A 39 2.99 0.58 -1.53
C PHE A 39 4.04 1.29 -2.36
N PHE A 40 5.06 1.80 -1.69
CA PHE A 40 6.11 2.62 -2.26
C PHE A 40 7.46 2.03 -1.91
N LYS A 41 8.44 2.29 -2.77
CA LYS A 41 9.80 1.80 -2.57
C LYS A 41 10.49 2.60 -1.47
N ASP A 42 10.31 3.92 -1.45
CA ASP A 42 10.96 4.82 -0.52
C ASP A 42 9.96 5.73 0.22
N LYS A 43 10.36 6.21 1.40
CA LYS A 43 9.52 7.06 2.28
C LYS A 43 9.05 8.34 1.59
N GLU A 44 9.94 8.94 0.81
CA GLU A 44 9.69 10.22 0.14
C GLU A 44 8.55 10.10 -0.88
N GLU A 45 8.57 9.04 -1.69
CA GLU A 45 7.50 8.73 -2.64
C GLU A 45 6.17 8.51 -1.92
N ALA A 46 6.18 7.73 -0.83
CA ALA A 46 4.98 7.50 -0.01
C ALA A 46 4.41 8.79 0.59
N GLN A 47 5.25 9.72 1.05
CA GLN A 47 4.81 11.01 1.58
C GLN A 47 4.18 11.89 0.49
N GLN A 48 4.72 11.87 -0.71
CA GLN A 48 4.12 12.57 -1.85
C GLN A 48 2.81 11.92 -2.29
N GLY A 49 2.79 10.59 -2.44
CA GLY A 49 1.59 9.82 -2.77
C GLY A 49 0.47 9.99 -1.74
N LEU A 50 0.81 10.11 -0.45
CA LEU A 50 -0.14 10.43 0.62
C LEU A 50 -0.88 11.77 0.39
N SER A 51 -0.29 12.71 -0.33
CA SER A 51 -0.96 13.97 -0.69
C SER A 51 -1.99 13.80 -1.81
N LEU A 52 -1.90 12.72 -2.59
CA LEU A 52 -2.84 12.36 -3.65
C LEU A 52 -4.02 11.54 -3.12
N ILE A 53 -3.85 10.87 -1.97
CA ILE A 53 -4.91 10.08 -1.33
C ILE A 53 -6.01 11.02 -0.81
N ARG A 54 -7.27 10.67 -1.11
CA ARG A 54 -8.43 11.42 -0.61
C ARG A 54 -8.54 11.23 0.91
N ARG A 55 -8.13 12.24 1.66
CA ARG A 55 -8.20 12.22 3.14
C ARG A 55 -9.65 12.35 3.60
N ALA A 56 -10.10 11.40 4.41
CA ALA A 56 -11.36 11.54 5.15
C ALA A 56 -11.17 12.52 6.32
N LYS A 57 -12.18 13.37 6.56
CA LYS A 57 -12.19 14.26 7.73
C LYS A 57 -12.24 13.41 9.01
N GLY A 58 -11.27 13.61 9.90
CA GLY A 58 -11.20 12.93 11.20
C GLY A 58 -10.24 11.74 11.26
N SER A 59 -9.67 11.32 10.13
CA SER A 59 -8.66 10.25 10.09
C SER A 59 -7.24 10.84 10.05
N ARG A 60 -6.33 10.26 10.83
CA ARG A 60 -4.90 10.55 10.73
C ARG A 60 -4.30 9.62 9.68
N TYR A 61 -3.41 10.14 8.83
CA TYR A 61 -2.73 9.33 7.82
C TYR A 61 -1.23 9.43 8.02
N GLU A 62 -0.56 8.30 8.04
CA GLU A 62 0.87 8.20 8.28
C GLU A 62 1.50 7.22 7.31
N VAL A 63 2.77 7.45 7.01
CA VAL A 63 3.59 6.56 6.19
C VAL A 63 4.40 5.69 7.15
N GLN A 64 4.23 4.39 7.04
CA GLN A 64 4.93 3.41 7.87
C GLN A 64 5.75 2.46 6.98
N ALA A 65 6.90 2.04 7.50
CA ALA A 65 7.71 1.00 6.90
C ALA A 65 7.24 -0.35 7.44
N VAL A 66 6.85 -1.25 6.55
CA VAL A 66 6.42 -2.62 6.86
C VAL A 66 7.16 -3.58 5.95
N HIS A 67 7.29 -4.86 6.34
CA HIS A 67 7.78 -5.83 5.38
C HIS A 67 6.70 -6.16 4.37
N ILE A 68 7.13 -6.44 3.15
CA ILE A 68 6.20 -6.77 2.07
C ILE A 68 5.38 -8.04 2.36
N GLN A 69 5.92 -9.01 3.11
CA GLN A 69 5.17 -10.19 3.55
C GLN A 69 4.05 -9.83 4.53
N ASP A 70 4.32 -9.04 5.57
CA ASP A 70 3.29 -8.60 6.53
C ASP A 70 2.13 -7.88 5.81
N LEU A 71 2.48 -7.03 4.84
CA LEU A 71 1.51 -6.34 4.00
C LEU A 71 0.73 -7.31 3.10
N ALA A 72 1.40 -8.30 2.52
CA ALA A 72 0.79 -9.29 1.66
C ALA A 72 -0.17 -10.19 2.44
N GLU A 73 0.19 -10.62 3.65
CA GLU A 73 -0.69 -11.43 4.50
C GLU A 73 -2.00 -10.70 4.80
N ASP A 74 -1.94 -9.44 5.22
CA ASP A 74 -3.13 -8.62 5.49
C ASP A 74 -3.96 -8.41 4.20
N ALA A 75 -3.30 -8.03 3.10
CA ALA A 75 -3.97 -7.83 1.82
C ALA A 75 -4.67 -9.10 1.31
N ALA A 76 -4.01 -10.26 1.41
CA ALA A 76 -4.54 -11.56 1.01
C ALA A 76 -5.77 -11.95 1.85
N GLN A 77 -5.74 -11.70 3.16
CA GLN A 77 -6.88 -11.98 4.05
C GLN A 77 -8.11 -11.13 3.70
N HIS A 78 -7.89 -9.90 3.24
CA HIS A 78 -8.94 -8.95 2.91
C HIS A 78 -9.30 -8.88 1.41
N GLY A 79 -8.61 -9.63 0.55
CA GLY A 79 -8.87 -9.68 -0.90
C GLY A 79 -8.37 -8.45 -1.68
N PHE A 80 -7.34 -7.78 -1.17
CA PHE A 80 -6.69 -6.64 -1.83
C PHE A 80 -5.46 -7.08 -2.63
N LEU A 81 -5.23 -6.47 -3.78
CA LEU A 81 -3.96 -6.61 -4.51
C LEU A 81 -2.90 -5.63 -3.98
N LEU A 82 -1.62 -5.86 -4.25
CA LEU A 82 -0.54 -4.94 -3.87
C LEU A 82 0.00 -4.21 -5.09
N PHE A 83 -0.15 -2.89 -5.14
CA PHE A 83 0.31 -2.11 -6.29
C PHE A 83 1.50 -1.26 -5.88
N GLN A 84 2.61 -1.43 -6.60
CA GLN A 84 3.72 -0.51 -6.45
C GLN A 84 3.34 0.79 -7.13
N THR A 85 3.30 1.89 -6.38
CA THR A 85 3.01 3.22 -6.91
C THR A 85 4.18 4.15 -6.74
N ASP A 86 4.40 5.01 -7.72
CA ASP A 86 5.33 6.13 -7.64
C ASP A 86 4.70 7.33 -6.88
N ALA A 87 5.52 8.33 -6.55
CA ALA A 87 5.10 9.61 -5.97
C ALA A 87 3.95 10.30 -6.73
N ASP A 88 3.87 10.15 -8.05
CA ASP A 88 2.80 10.70 -8.90
C ASP A 88 1.49 9.88 -8.87
N GLY A 89 1.45 8.78 -8.12
CA GLY A 89 0.29 7.86 -8.08
C GLY A 89 0.18 6.96 -9.30
N GLN A 90 1.24 6.88 -10.11
CA GLN A 90 1.32 5.94 -11.23
C GLN A 90 1.65 4.54 -10.72
N VAL A 91 0.90 3.54 -11.18
CA VAL A 91 1.15 2.12 -10.86
C VAL A 91 2.33 1.63 -11.70
N LEU A 92 3.43 1.29 -11.03
CA LEU A 92 4.64 0.73 -11.63
C LEU A 92 4.55 -0.79 -11.76
N ASP A 93 4.00 -1.45 -10.74
CA ASP A 93 3.93 -2.91 -10.67
C ASP A 93 2.66 -3.37 -9.94
N LYS A 94 2.23 -4.61 -10.20
CA LYS A 94 1.01 -5.20 -9.64
C LYS A 94 1.33 -6.60 -9.16
N ILE A 95 1.14 -6.81 -7.87
CA ILE A 95 1.52 -8.05 -7.22
C ILE A 95 0.30 -8.68 -6.56
N ASP A 96 0.15 -9.97 -6.80
CA ASP A 96 -0.80 -10.80 -6.09
C ASP A 96 -0.22 -11.15 -4.71
N PRO A 97 -0.86 -10.73 -3.60
CA PRO A 97 -0.31 -10.99 -2.27
C PRO A 97 -0.22 -12.49 -1.97
N HIS A 98 -1.06 -13.32 -2.56
CA HIS A 98 -1.04 -14.78 -2.43
C HIS A 98 0.24 -15.44 -3.00
N THR A 99 1.06 -14.70 -3.75
CA THR A 99 2.36 -15.18 -4.23
C THR A 99 3.51 -14.87 -3.28
N ILE A 100 3.28 -14.03 -2.27
CA ILE A 100 4.25 -13.58 -1.28
C ILE A 100 3.90 -14.09 0.13
N ALA A 101 2.61 -14.05 0.49
CA ALA A 101 2.05 -14.45 1.78
C ALA A 101 2.06 -15.97 2.02
#